data_AF-A2ZFN4-F1
#
_entry.id   AF-A2ZFN4-F1
#
_cell.length_a   1.000
_cell.length_b   1.000
_cell.length_c   1.000
_cell.angle_alpha   90.00
_cell.angle_beta   90.00
_cell.angle_gamma   90.00
#
_symmetry.space_group_name_H-M   'P 1'
#
loop_
_entity.id
_entity.type
_entity.pdbx_description
1 polymer ?
#
loop_
_entity_poly.entity_id
_entity_poly.type
_entity_poly.pdbx_seq_one_letter_code
_entity_poly.pdbx_strand_id
1 'polypeptide(L)'
;MGTCPMKARASQLRRAEMGFVGASVKPLSGKDGQRSMLVKFASSLAGLSEAERLAQSLEKQGHGRAEWYRVRSVPPGADGGSNPLLVKVGAKGERTWVLYGYLATAWDLDALDLESKQNAVIKSRKELDLSE
;
A
#
# COMPACT_ATOMS: atom_id res chain seq x y z
N MET A 1 -5.56 -22.19 16.30
CA MET A 1 -4.73 -21.94 15.10
C MET A 1 -4.96 -20.49 14.67
N GLY A 2 -4.08 -19.58 15.07
CA GLY A 2 -4.20 -18.16 14.73
C GLY A 2 -3.63 -17.89 13.35
N THR A 3 -4.41 -17.30 12.46
CA THR A 3 -4.02 -16.96 11.08
C THR A 3 -3.18 -15.68 11.06
N CYS A 4 -2.22 -15.58 10.12
CA CYS A 4 -1.24 -14.51 10.07
C CYS A 4 -1.37 -13.69 8.76
N PRO A 5 -2.21 -12.64 8.70
CA PRO A 5 -2.31 -11.84 7.50
C PRO A 5 -1.21 -10.79 7.44
N MET A 6 -0.22 -11.01 6.57
CA MET A 6 0.69 -9.95 6.16
C MET A 6 0.03 -9.06 5.13
N LYS A 7 0.13 -7.75 5.36
CA LYS A 7 -0.66 -6.71 4.70
C LYS A 7 0.29 -5.70 4.07
N ALA A 8 0.10 -5.37 2.81
CA ALA A 8 0.77 -4.24 2.16
C ALA A 8 -0.20 -3.06 2.10
N ARG A 9 0.28 -1.87 2.42
CA ARG A 9 -0.51 -0.64 2.34
C ARG A 9 -0.05 0.14 1.12
N ALA A 10 -1.00 0.47 0.25
CA ALA A 10 -0.76 1.23 -0.96
C ALA A 10 -1.71 2.45 -0.95
N SER A 11 -1.23 3.64 -1.26
CA SER A 11 -2.03 4.86 -1.22
C SER A 11 -2.48 5.26 -2.63
N GLN A 12 -3.76 5.61 -2.77
CA GLN A 12 -4.45 6.00 -4.00
C GLN A 12 -4.29 5.02 -5.17
N LEU A 13 -5.14 4.00 -5.24
CA LEU A 13 -5.27 3.22 -6.47
C LEU A 13 -6.72 2.95 -6.88
N ARG A 14 -6.96 2.87 -8.19
CA ARG A 14 -8.23 2.42 -8.78
C ARG A 14 -8.21 0.89 -8.92
N ARG A 15 -9.34 0.25 -8.62
CA ARG A 15 -9.51 -1.21 -8.51
C ARG A 15 -9.19 -2.04 -9.76
N ALA A 16 -9.09 -1.46 -10.96
CA ALA A 16 -9.31 -2.20 -12.20
C ALA A 16 -8.07 -2.88 -12.83
N GLU A 17 -6.83 -2.52 -12.49
CA GLU A 17 -5.66 -2.90 -13.33
C GLU A 17 -4.48 -3.51 -12.55
N MET A 18 -4.72 -4.05 -11.36
CA MET A 18 -3.58 -4.38 -10.47
C MET A 18 -2.88 -5.71 -10.78
N GLY A 19 -3.47 -6.64 -11.54
CA GLY A 19 -2.77 -7.83 -12.06
C GLY A 19 -2.01 -8.73 -11.04
N PHE A 20 -2.15 -8.48 -9.74
CA PHE A 20 -1.39 -9.19 -8.71
C PHE A 20 -2.03 -10.56 -8.45
N VAL A 21 -1.43 -11.59 -9.02
CA VAL A 21 -1.83 -12.98 -8.83
C VAL A 21 -1.79 -13.32 -7.33
N GLY A 22 -2.91 -13.78 -6.78
CA GLY A 22 -3.00 -14.21 -5.37
C GLY A 22 -3.15 -13.08 -4.34
N ALA A 23 -3.41 -11.84 -4.76
CA ALA A 23 -3.65 -10.73 -3.84
C ALA A 23 -5.11 -10.25 -3.87
N SER A 24 -5.66 -9.93 -2.70
CA SER A 24 -6.95 -9.24 -2.58
C SER A 24 -6.75 -7.77 -2.22
N VAL A 25 -7.57 -6.89 -2.78
CA VAL A 25 -7.44 -5.44 -2.63
C VAL A 25 -8.68 -4.87 -1.96
N LYS A 26 -8.52 -4.22 -0.81
CA LYS A 26 -9.60 -3.56 -0.05
C LYS A 26 -9.33 -2.05 0.05
N PRO A 27 -10.27 -1.17 -0.32
CA PRO A 27 -10.10 0.26 -0.06
C PRO A 27 -10.10 0.53 1.46
N LEU A 28 -9.26 1.47 1.88
CA LEU A 28 -9.19 1.98 3.24
C LEU A 28 -9.63 3.44 3.24
N SER A 29 -10.66 3.72 4.03
CA SER A 29 -11.06 5.09 4.37
C SER A 29 -10.18 5.56 5.53
N GLY A 30 -9.15 6.36 5.24
CA GLY A 30 -8.36 7.00 6.28
C GLY A 30 -9.19 8.01 7.06
N LYS A 31 -8.83 8.27 8.33
CA LYS A 31 -9.51 9.27 9.19
C LYS A 31 -9.59 10.66 8.54
N ASP A 32 -8.63 11.01 7.69
CA ASP A 32 -8.54 12.32 7.04
C ASP A 32 -9.14 12.35 5.62
N GLY A 33 -10.08 11.45 5.29
CA GLY A 33 -10.63 11.32 3.93
C GLY A 33 -9.65 10.74 2.90
N GLN A 34 -8.49 10.27 3.37
CA GLN A 34 -7.43 9.69 2.57
C GLN A 34 -7.88 8.37 1.95
N ARG A 35 -7.90 8.32 0.61
CA ARG A 35 -8.18 7.09 -0.15
C ARG A 35 -6.90 6.28 -0.28
N SER A 36 -6.72 5.30 0.61
CA SER A 36 -5.67 4.29 0.47
C SER A 36 -6.31 2.92 0.18
N MET A 37 -5.49 1.94 -0.16
CA MET A 37 -5.89 0.56 -0.33
C MET A 37 -4.96 -0.35 0.48
N LEU A 38 -5.53 -1.44 0.93
CA LEU A 38 -4.86 -2.56 1.54
C LEU A 38 -4.76 -3.66 0.50
N VAL A 39 -3.54 -4.11 0.21
CA VAL A 39 -3.28 -5.29 -0.59
C VAL A 39 -2.95 -6.43 0.39
N LYS A 40 -3.78 -7.47 0.41
CA LYS A 40 -3.57 -8.65 1.25
C LYS A 40 -3.07 -9.79 0.38
N PHE A 41 -1.99 -10.41 0.80
CA PHE A 41 -1.43 -11.60 0.17
C PHE A 41 -1.81 -12.85 0.98
N ALA A 42 -1.49 -14.03 0.45
CA ALA A 42 -1.66 -15.29 1.16
C ALA A 42 -0.91 -15.28 2.50
N SER A 43 -1.48 -15.94 3.52
CA SER A 43 -0.87 -16.12 4.85
C SER A 43 0.19 -17.24 4.80
N SER A 44 1.19 -17.08 3.95
CA SER A 44 2.30 -18.02 3.74
C SER A 44 3.60 -17.27 3.44
N LEU A 45 4.75 -17.94 3.53
CA LEU A 45 6.04 -17.33 3.15
C LEU A 45 6.07 -16.91 1.67
N ALA A 46 5.42 -17.68 0.79
CA ALA A 46 5.23 -17.28 -0.60
C ALA A 46 4.43 -15.96 -0.71
N GLY A 47 3.35 -15.81 0.06
CA GLY A 47 2.59 -14.56 0.11
C GLY A 47 3.39 -13.38 0.68
N LEU A 48 4.25 -13.61 1.66
CA LEU A 48 5.19 -12.59 2.15
C LEU A 48 6.18 -12.17 1.06
N SER A 49 6.80 -13.13 0.38
CA SER A 49 7.76 -12.87 -0.71
C SER A 49 7.13 -12.02 -1.82
N GLU A 50 5.88 -12.32 -2.19
CA GLU A 50 5.10 -11.53 -3.14
C GLU A 50 4.83 -10.09 -2.66
N ALA A 51 4.49 -9.93 -1.37
CA ALA A 51 4.30 -8.61 -0.76
C ALA A 51 5.60 -7.79 -0.75
N GLU A 52 6.72 -8.42 -0.41
CA GLU A 52 8.04 -7.81 -0.42
C GLU A 52 8.46 -7.42 -1.84
N ARG A 53 8.23 -8.29 -2.84
CA ARG A 53 8.53 -8.00 -4.24
C ARG A 53 7.77 -6.78 -4.74
N LEU A 54 6.48 -6.67 -4.40
CA LEU A 54 5.68 -5.49 -4.75
C LEU A 54 6.25 -4.23 -4.10
N ALA A 55 6.51 -4.25 -2.79
CA ALA A 55 7.05 -3.10 -2.07
C ALA A 55 8.41 -2.67 -2.63
N GLN A 56 9.31 -3.61 -2.89
CA GLN A 56 10.63 -3.34 -3.47
C GLN A 56 10.53 -2.78 -4.90
N SER A 57 9.59 -3.27 -5.70
CA SER A 57 9.35 -2.75 -7.06
C SER A 57 8.94 -1.29 -7.03
N LEU A 58 8.07 -0.91 -6.11
CA LEU A 58 7.64 0.48 -5.91
C LEU A 58 8.79 1.34 -5.36
N GLU A 59 9.54 0.84 -4.38
CA GLU A 59 10.70 1.54 -3.83
C GLU A 59 11.76 1.83 -4.91
N LYS A 60 12.06 0.85 -5.78
CA LYS A 60 12.99 1.01 -6.92
C LYS A 60 12.55 2.07 -7.92
N GLN A 61 11.24 2.34 -8.00
CA GLN A 61 10.68 3.40 -8.83
C GLN A 61 10.65 4.77 -8.13
N GLY A 62 11.13 4.87 -6.89
CA GLY A 62 10.98 6.08 -6.08
C GLY A 62 9.55 6.29 -5.58
N HIS A 63 8.77 5.21 -5.48
CA HIS A 63 7.37 5.25 -5.03
C HIS A 63 7.16 4.52 -3.70
N GLY A 64 8.21 4.51 -2.88
CA GLY A 64 8.25 3.91 -1.57
C GLY A 64 7.56 4.71 -0.47
N ARG A 65 7.73 4.26 0.78
CA ARG A 65 7.12 4.91 1.95
C ARG A 65 7.61 6.34 2.15
N ALA A 66 8.91 6.58 2.04
CA ALA A 66 9.51 7.90 2.26
C ALA A 66 8.99 8.92 1.23
N GLU A 67 8.97 8.52 -0.04
CA GLU A 67 8.46 9.35 -1.13
C GLU A 67 6.96 9.59 -1.00
N TRP A 68 6.18 8.61 -0.54
CA TRP A 68 4.76 8.84 -0.22
C TRP A 68 4.57 9.94 0.84
N TYR A 69 5.34 9.91 1.92
CA TYR A 69 5.27 10.96 2.94
C TYR A 69 5.66 12.33 2.39
N ARG A 70 6.70 12.38 1.55
CA ARG A 70 7.16 13.60 0.91
C ARG A 70 6.12 14.19 -0.04
N VAL A 71 5.51 13.36 -0.88
CA VAL A 71 4.51 13.81 -1.85
C VAL A 71 3.25 14.31 -1.13
N ARG A 72 2.88 13.68 -0.01
CA ARG A 72 1.70 14.05 0.76
C ARG A 72 1.90 15.30 1.63
N SER A 73 3.13 15.69 1.93
CA SER A 73 3.41 16.95 2.66
C SER A 73 3.40 18.18 1.74
N VAL A 74 3.36 18.00 0.41
CA VAL A 74 3.20 19.10 -0.54
C VAL A 74 1.76 19.59 -0.49
N PRO A 75 1.50 20.86 -0.12
CA PRO A 75 0.16 21.43 -0.17
C PRO A 75 -0.38 21.40 -1.60
N PRO A 76 -1.70 21.23 -1.81
CA PRO A 76 -2.30 21.46 -3.12
C PRO A 76 -1.91 22.85 -3.63
N GLY A 77 -1.50 22.94 -4.91
CA GLY A 77 -1.20 24.23 -5.53
C GLY A 77 -2.40 25.17 -5.49
N ALA A 78 -2.14 26.48 -5.39
CA ALA A 78 -3.15 27.54 -5.29
C ALA A 78 -4.13 27.57 -6.50
N ASP A 79 -3.73 26.97 -7.60
CA ASP A 79 -4.43 26.80 -8.87
C ASP A 79 -5.31 25.54 -8.94
N GLY A 80 -5.41 24.75 -7.85
CA GLY A 80 -6.17 23.51 -7.84
C GLY A 80 -5.60 22.43 -8.78
N GLY A 81 -4.38 22.64 -9.27
CA GLY A 81 -3.66 21.73 -10.15
C GLY A 81 -3.39 20.38 -9.47
N SER A 82 -3.55 19.29 -10.21
CA SER A 82 -3.21 17.97 -9.71
C SER A 82 -1.69 17.85 -9.56
N ASN A 83 -1.20 17.48 -8.37
CA ASN A 83 0.23 17.28 -8.13
C ASN A 83 0.79 16.28 -9.17
N PRO A 84 1.78 16.66 -10.00
CA PRO A 84 2.31 15.80 -11.06
C PRO A 84 3.00 14.53 -10.52
N LEU A 85 3.37 14.54 -9.23
CA LEU A 85 3.85 13.36 -8.51
C LEU A 85 2.73 12.37 -8.18
N LEU A 86 1.46 12.80 -8.18
CA LEU A 86 0.29 11.95 -7.94
C LEU A 86 -0.46 11.59 -9.21
N VAL A 87 -0.49 12.50 -10.19
CA VAL A 87 -1.19 12.31 -11.46
C VAL A 87 -0.35 12.82 -12.61
N LYS A 88 0.01 11.92 -13.50
CA LYS A 88 0.61 12.26 -14.79
C LYS A 88 -0.50 12.52 -15.80
N VAL A 89 -0.39 13.63 -16.52
CA VAL A 89 -1.27 13.97 -17.63
C VAL A 89 -0.48 13.75 -18.91
N GLY A 90 -0.93 12.82 -19.75
CA GLY A 90 -0.30 12.56 -21.04
C GLY A 90 -0.69 13.58 -22.10
N ALA A 91 -0.08 13.48 -23.28
CA ALA A 91 -0.21 14.48 -24.34
C ALA A 91 -1.64 14.62 -24.88
N LYS A 92 -2.50 13.60 -24.70
CA LYS A 92 -3.91 13.61 -25.11
C LYS A 92 -4.85 13.92 -23.94
N GLY A 93 -4.32 14.36 -22.79
CA GLY A 93 -5.09 14.68 -21.60
C GLY A 93 -5.45 13.47 -20.73
N GLU A 94 -4.95 12.27 -21.05
CA GLU A 94 -5.14 11.06 -20.26
C GLU A 94 -4.49 11.19 -18.88
N ARG A 95 -5.23 10.84 -17.82
CA ARG A 95 -4.76 10.94 -16.43
C ARG A 95 -4.37 9.58 -15.88
N THR A 96 -3.07 9.40 -15.66
CA THR A 96 -2.48 8.22 -15.04
C THR A 96 -2.07 8.52 -13.61
N TRP A 97 -2.62 7.78 -12.66
CA TRP A 97 -2.26 7.96 -11.24
C TRP A 97 -0.94 7.27 -10.96
N VAL A 98 -0.05 7.95 -10.23
CA VAL A 98 1.21 7.39 -9.77
C VAL A 98 0.95 6.62 -8.48
N LEU A 99 1.37 5.36 -8.47
CA LEU A 99 1.13 4.45 -7.37
C LEU A 99 2.28 4.49 -6.39
N TYR A 100 1.97 4.72 -5.11
CA TYR A 100 2.90 4.60 -4.00
C TYR A 100 2.48 3.48 -3.06
N GLY A 101 3.44 2.73 -2.53
CA GLY A 101 3.14 1.63 -1.64
C GLY A 101 4.35 1.05 -0.94
N TYR A 102 4.07 0.38 0.17
CA TYR A 102 5.09 -0.17 1.06
C TYR A 102 4.52 -1.33 1.89
N LEU A 103 5.41 -2.14 2.47
CA LEU A 103 5.02 -3.20 3.38
C LEU A 103 4.50 -2.60 4.69
N ALA A 104 3.31 -3.00 5.14
CA ALA A 104 2.75 -2.42 6.35
C ALA A 104 3.55 -2.82 7.59
N THR A 105 3.64 -1.90 8.54
CA THR A 105 4.32 -2.06 9.83
C THR A 105 3.33 -1.97 10.97
N ALA A 106 3.76 -2.21 12.21
CA ALA A 106 2.93 -2.05 13.40
C ALA A 106 2.24 -0.67 13.47
N TRP A 107 2.92 0.39 13.00
CA TRP A 107 2.40 1.76 12.93
C TRP A 107 1.22 1.94 11.97
N ASP A 108 1.07 1.04 11.00
CA ASP A 108 -0.01 1.11 10.01
C ASP A 108 -1.28 0.40 10.49
N LEU A 109 -1.21 -0.32 11.62
CA LEU A 109 -2.36 -1.04 12.19
C LEU A 109 -3.52 -0.08 12.45
N ASP A 110 -3.23 1.13 12.95
CA ASP A 110 -4.23 2.14 13.26
C ASP A 110 -5.05 2.62 12.06
N ALA A 111 -4.51 2.48 10.85
CA ALA A 111 -5.17 2.85 9.60
C ALA A 111 -6.16 1.78 9.10
N LEU A 112 -6.21 0.61 9.72
CA LEU A 112 -7.12 -0.47 9.35
C LEU A 112 -8.51 -0.33 9.99
N ASP A 113 -9.53 -0.87 9.33
CA ASP A 113 -10.85 -1.08 9.92
C ASP A 113 -10.81 -2.08 11.09
N LEU A 114 -11.81 -2.02 11.98
CA LEU A 114 -11.87 -2.85 13.20
C LEU A 114 -11.74 -4.35 12.89
N GLU A 115 -12.47 -4.85 11.90
CA GLU A 115 -12.40 -6.24 11.44
C GLU A 115 -10.97 -6.60 11.00
N SER A 116 -10.33 -5.73 10.21
CA SER A 116 -8.97 -5.94 9.76
C SER A 116 -7.93 -5.86 10.87
N LYS A 117 -8.17 -5.06 11.93
CA LYS A 117 -7.32 -4.99 13.12
C LYS A 117 -7.41 -6.27 13.95
N GLN A 118 -8.62 -6.74 14.23
CA GLN A 118 -8.87 -7.94 15.03
C GLN A 118 -8.21 -9.18 14.43
N ASN A 119 -8.19 -9.26 13.09
CA ASN A 119 -7.59 -10.39 12.38
C ASN A 119 -6.08 -10.22 12.12
N ALA A 120 -5.44 -9.11 12.51
CA ALA A 120 -4.02 -8.89 12.23
C ALA A 120 -3.12 -9.45 13.34
N VAL A 121 -2.03 -10.12 12.95
CA VAL A 121 -0.96 -10.55 13.84
C VAL A 121 0.31 -9.83 13.42
N ILE A 122 0.97 -9.16 14.38
CA ILE A 122 2.28 -8.55 14.16
C ILE A 122 3.33 -9.59 14.51
N LYS A 123 4.17 -9.92 13.53
CA LYS A 123 5.33 -10.81 13.73
C LYS A 123 6.62 -10.08 13.40
N SER A 124 7.69 -10.44 14.11
CA SER A 124 9.03 -10.00 13.72
C SER A 124 9.57 -10.88 12.59
N ARG A 125 10.47 -10.35 11.75
CA ARG A 125 11.15 -11.17 10.72
C ARG A 125 11.87 -12.38 11.33
N LYS A 126 12.56 -12.18 12.46
CA LYS A 126 13.27 -13.25 13.17
C LYS A 126 12.35 -14.40 13.60
N GLU A 127 11.10 -14.10 13.96
CA GLU A 127 10.11 -15.12 14.35
C GLU A 127 9.66 -15.97 13.16
N LEU A 128 9.63 -15.39 11.95
CA LEU A 128 9.25 -16.10 10.74
C LEU A 128 10.32 -17.10 10.33
N ASP A 129 11.59 -16.71 10.42
CA ASP A 129 12.74 -17.56 10.11
C ASP A 129 12.86 -18.77 11.06
N LEU A 130 12.28 -18.67 12.26
CA LEU A 130 12.26 -19.73 13.28
C LEU A 130 11.02 -20.64 13.20
N SER A 131 10.11 -20.37 12.26
CA SER A 131 8.85 -21.10 12.13
C SER A 131 8.82 -22.12 10.98
N GLU A 132 10.00 -22.43 10.43
CA GLU A 132 10.23 -23.48 9.42
C GLU A 132 10.51 -24.84 10.07
#